data_AF-Q1PJ56-F1
#
_entry.id   AF-Q1PJ56-F1
#
_cell.length_a   1.000
_cell.length_b   1.000
_cell.length_c   1.000
_cell.angle_alpha   90.00
_cell.angle_beta   90.00
_cell.angle_gamma   90.00
#
_symmetry.space_group_name_H-M   'P 1'
#
loop_
_entity.id
_entity.type
_entity.pdbx_description
1 polymer ?
#
loop_
_entity_poly.entity_id
_entity_poly.type
_entity_poly.pdbx_seq_one_letter_code
_entity_poly.pdbx_strand_id
1 'polypeptide(L)' 'MIHNVEEKAPLRRTVTQTEVGNTAAFLLSDLSSGISGQTIYVDAGYCINGM' A
#
# COMPACT_ATOMS: atom_id res chain seq x y z
N MET A 1 16.63 8.49 1.43
CA MET A 1 15.80 7.34 1.03
C MET A 1 14.31 7.56 1.34
N ILE A 2 13.94 8.10 2.51
CA ILE A 2 12.52 8.36 2.87
C ILE A 2 11.86 9.45 2.00
N HIS A 3 12.56 10.55 1.68
CA HIS A 3 12.00 11.62 0.84
C HIS A 3 11.70 11.23 -0.61
N ASN A 4 12.28 10.15 -1.12
CA ASN A 4 12.03 9.71 -2.49
C ASN A 4 10.57 9.26 -2.69
N VAL A 5 9.95 8.70 -1.64
CA VAL A 5 8.53 8.31 -1.68
C VAL A 5 7.64 9.56 -1.67
N GLU A 6 7.98 10.56 -0.86
CA GLU A 6 7.22 11.83 -0.79
C GLU A 6 7.25 12.62 -2.11
N GLU A 7 8.36 12.56 -2.84
CA GLU A 7 8.49 13.27 -4.12
C GLU A 7 7.83 12.53 -5.29
N LYS A 8 7.96 11.20 -5.29
CA LYS A 8 7.54 10.37 -6.42
C LYS A 8 6.16 9.77 -6.26
N ALA A 9 5.80 9.27 -5.08
CA ALA A 9 4.53 8.58 -4.92
C ALA A 9 3.36 9.54 -5.21
N PRO A 10 2.30 9.09 -5.91
CA PRO A 10 1.12 9.91 -6.20
C PRO A 10 0.51 10.60 -4.98
N LEU A 11 0.51 9.96 -3.81
CA LEU A 11 -0.02 10.57 -2.58
C LEU A 11 0.96 11.52 -1.88
N ARG A 12 2.18 11.68 -2.40
CA ARG A 12 3.22 12.59 -1.91
C ARG A 12 3.52 12.48 -0.41
N ARG A 13 3.47 11.26 0.10
CA ARG A 13 3.80 10.92 1.49
C ARG A 13 4.21 9.47 1.61
N THR A 14 4.92 9.17 2.68
CA THR A 14 5.16 7.79 3.08
C THR A 14 3.88 7.19 3.71
N VAL A 15 3.69 5.89 3.54
CA VAL A 15 2.66 5.14 4.26
C VAL A 15 3.03 4.98 5.73
N THR A 16 2.02 4.80 6.56
CA THR A 16 2.18 4.50 7.99
C THR A 16 2.06 2.99 8.25
N GLN A 17 2.62 2.53 9.36
CA GLN A 17 2.45 1.15 9.81
C GLN A 17 0.96 0.81 10.03
N THR A 18 0.16 1.77 10.48
CA THR A 18 -1.29 1.62 10.66
C THR A 18 -2.00 1.36 9.33
N GLU A 19 -1.62 2.03 8.24
CA GLU A 19 -2.21 1.77 6.92
C GLU A 19 -1.91 0.35 6.43
N VAL A 20 -0.68 -0.12 6.60
CA VAL A 20 -0.29 -1.50 6.29
C VAL A 20 -1.06 -2.49 7.17
N GLY A 21 -1.15 -2.23 8.48
CA GLY A 21 -1.88 -3.05 9.44
C GLY A 21 -3.37 -3.12 9.14
N ASN A 22 -4.00 -2.02 8.72
CA ASN A 22 -5.40 -1.99 8.34
C ASN A 22 -5.66 -2.80 7.07
N THR A 23 -4.79 -2.73 6.06
CA THR A 23 -4.90 -3.59 4.88
C THR A 23 -4.72 -5.06 5.24
N ALA A 24 -3.77 -5.40 6.12
CA ALA A 24 -3.62 -6.77 6.60
C ALA A 24 -4.87 -7.25 7.36
N ALA A 25 -5.44 -6.42 8.24
CA ALA A 25 -6.66 -6.74 8.97
C ALA A 25 -7.85 -6.96 8.01
N PHE A 26 -7.98 -6.15 6.96
CA PHE A 26 -8.97 -6.37 5.91
C PHE A 26 -8.77 -7.72 5.20
N LEU A 27 -7.53 -8.03 4.78
CA LEU A 27 -7.18 -9.28 4.09
C LEU A 27 -7.30 -10.54 4.96
N LEU A 28 -7.30 -10.39 6.29
CA LEU A 28 -7.55 -11.49 7.23
C LEU A 28 -9.03 -11.62 7.61
N SER A 29 -9.88 -10.70 7.17
CA SER A 29 -11.32 -10.71 7.47
C SER A 29 -12.14 -11.33 6.34
N ASP A 30 -13.38 -11.75 6.66
CA ASP A 30 -14.35 -12.29 5.70
C ASP A 30 -14.69 -11.32 4.55
N LEU A 31 -14.44 -10.01 4.76
CA LEU A 31 -14.65 -8.97 3.75
C LEU A 31 -13.75 -9.16 2.51
N SER A 32 -12.66 -9.90 2.66
CA SER A 32 -11.71 -10.19 1.59
C SER A 32 -11.86 -11.59 1.00
N SER A 33 -12.95 -12.30 1.29
CA SER A 33 -13.16 -13.72 0.91
C SER A 33 -12.99 -14.06 -0.57
N GLY A 34 -13.15 -13.07 -1.47
CA GLY A 34 -12.92 -13.23 -2.92
C GLY A 34 -11.49 -12.95 -3.40
N ILE A 35 -10.56 -12.57 -2.52
CA ILE A 35 -9.20 -12.15 -2.87
C ILE A 35 -8.23 -13.26 -2.49
N SER A 36 -7.59 -13.88 -3.50
CA SER A 36 -6.61 -14.94 -3.29
C SER A 36 -5.50 -14.88 -4.34
N GLY A 37 -4.27 -15.22 -3.94
CA GLY A 37 -3.10 -15.24 -4.84
C GLY A 37 -2.59 -13.87 -5.28
N GLN A 38 -3.08 -12.78 -4.69
CA GLN A 38 -2.74 -11.42 -5.12
C GLN A 38 -1.65 -10.77 -4.28
N THR A 39 -0.86 -9.92 -4.93
CA THR A 39 0.03 -8.96 -4.26
C THR A 39 -0.67 -7.61 -4.22
N ILE A 40 -0.94 -7.09 -3.02
CA ILE A 40 -1.57 -5.78 -2.82
C ILE A 40 -0.50 -4.78 -2.37
N TYR A 41 -0.30 -3.73 -3.15
CA TYR A 41 0.64 -2.65 -2.83
C TYR A 41 0.01 -1.65 -1.86
N VAL A 42 0.69 -1.40 -0.74
CA VAL A 42 0.34 -0.37 0.25
C VAL A 42 1.53 0.57 0.37
N ASP A 43 1.70 1.43 -0.63
CA ASP A 43 2.94 2.19 -0.84
C ASP A 43 2.70 3.62 -1.34
N ALA A 44 1.50 4.15 -1.08
CA ALA A 44 1.08 5.46 -1.57
C ALA A 44 1.08 5.60 -3.12
N GLY A 45 1.04 4.48 -3.84
CA GLY A 45 1.05 4.43 -5.30
C GLY A 45 2.45 4.51 -5.90
N TYR A 46 3.50 4.26 -5.10
CA TYR A 46 4.88 4.33 -5.57
C TYR A 46 5.16 3.32 -6.69
N CYS A 47 4.60 2.11 -6.62
CA CYS A 47 4.85 1.01 -7.57
C CYS A 47 4.38 1.26 -9.01
N ILE A 48 3.38 2.12 -9.22
CA ILE A 48 2.88 2.44 -10.57
C ILE A 48 3.70 3.54 -11.25
N ASN A 49 4.64 4.14 -10.53
CA ASN A 49 5.43 5.23 -11.06
C ASN A 49 6.54 4.69 -11.95
N GLY A 50 6.50 5.04 -13.24
CA GLY A 50 7.35 4.46 -14.29
C GLY A 50 8.77 5.05 -14.42
N MET A 51 9.26 5.80 -13.43
CA MET A 51 10.56 6.52 -13.50
C MET A 51 11.37 6.53 -12.21
#